data_AF-A0AAU2HDC6-F1
#
_entry.id   AF-A0AAU2HDC6-F1
#
_cell.length_a   1.000
_cell.length_b   1.000
_cell.length_c   1.000
_cell.angle_alpha   90.00
_cell.angle_beta   90.00
_cell.angle_gamma   90.00
#
_symmetry.space_group_name_H-M   'P 1'
#
loop_
_entity.id
_entity.type
_entity.pdbx_description
1 polymer ?
#
loop_
_entity_poly.entity_id
_entity_poly.type
_entity_poly.pdbx_seq_one_letter_code
_entity_poly.pdbx_strand_id
1 'polypeptide(L)'
;MFRHSIRTLLVSLCTLTVVSQAATAVALAIPAEPHTAVPATWALRQQTLSDLTTAMKGEAFAYASYSLYGAQADREAHPAIGKLFRTTAQTELNEHLHQAATLAGMVGTNAANLRQAINGETYEHQVMYRGFADQARKDGDLEAAKLFTEIAADEGRHRDAYRTALTVVTTGRGTIPAPPKADTVSVPAGLPKVRAARTKANLDTAMHGEALAHAKYMLFAARARQTGNPALARLFDGTAGVELREHFAGEAALAGLVRTTKDNLRKAISGERNEATNVYPGFATRAAAVGDTAAARYFRDTAADEAKHAAAFQQALNQLR
;
A
#
# COMPACT_ATOMS: atom_id res chain seq x y z
N MET A 1 27.57 -52.73 44.45
CA MET A 1 29.03 -52.48 44.50
C MET A 1 29.69 -53.40 43.47
N PHE A 2 30.58 -52.84 42.64
CA PHE A 2 31.20 -53.41 41.43
C PHE A 2 31.86 -54.81 41.58
N ARG A 3 31.78 -55.63 40.51
CA ARG A 3 32.74 -56.67 40.05
C ARG A 3 32.34 -57.11 38.61
N HIS A 4 33.02 -56.67 37.55
CA HIS A 4 34.09 -57.38 36.79
C HIS A 4 33.74 -58.79 36.27
N SER A 5 33.57 -58.98 34.96
CA SER A 5 34.61 -59.52 34.03
C SER A 5 34.09 -60.20 32.74
N ILE A 6 34.58 -59.69 31.59
CA ILE A 6 35.26 -60.38 30.45
C ILE A 6 34.51 -61.49 29.64
N ARG A 7 34.33 -61.29 28.31
CA ARG A 7 35.05 -61.99 27.20
C ARG A 7 34.42 -61.76 25.80
N THR A 8 35.23 -61.12 24.95
CA THR A 8 35.56 -61.39 23.54
C THR A 8 34.65 -62.32 22.70
N LEU A 9 34.22 -61.86 21.52
CA LEU A 9 34.12 -62.73 20.34
C LEU A 9 34.41 -61.96 19.03
N LEU A 10 35.09 -62.67 18.13
CA LEU A 10 35.69 -62.22 16.88
C LEU A 10 34.68 -61.77 15.82
N VAL A 11 35.10 -60.79 15.02
CA VAL A 11 34.50 -60.42 13.73
C VAL A 11 35.09 -61.31 12.64
N SER A 12 34.23 -62.00 11.89
CA SER A 12 34.60 -62.75 10.67
C SER A 12 34.01 -62.03 9.45
N LEU A 13 34.88 -61.68 8.49
CA LEU A 13 34.51 -61.07 7.22
C LEU A 13 33.84 -62.10 6.31
N CYS A 14 32.71 -61.74 5.71
CA CYS A 14 32.16 -62.44 4.54
C CYS A 14 31.89 -61.41 3.44
N THR A 15 32.67 -61.50 2.36
CA THR A 15 32.55 -60.66 1.15
C THR A 15 31.45 -61.21 0.25
N LEU A 16 30.40 -60.42 0.01
CA LEU A 16 29.43 -60.67 -1.07
C LEU A 16 29.70 -59.72 -2.24
N THR A 17 30.11 -60.30 -3.36
CA THR A 17 30.21 -59.66 -4.67
C THR A 17 28.82 -59.61 -5.31
N VAL A 18 28.31 -58.40 -5.57
CA VAL A 18 27.13 -58.20 -6.42
C VAL A 18 27.59 -57.62 -7.76
N VAL A 19 27.35 -58.38 -8.81
CA VAL A 19 27.55 -57.97 -10.21
C VAL A 19 26.39 -57.04 -10.59
N SER A 20 26.69 -55.78 -10.90
CA SER A 20 25.72 -54.82 -11.44
C SER A 20 25.83 -54.78 -12.97
N GLN A 21 24.74 -55.15 -13.67
CA GLN A 21 24.62 -54.98 -15.12
C GLN A 21 24.29 -53.52 -15.44
N ALA A 22 25.16 -52.86 -16.20
CA ALA A 22 24.92 -51.52 -16.71
C ALA A 22 24.00 -51.57 -17.95
N ALA A 23 22.76 -51.12 -17.79
CA ALA A 23 21.87 -50.85 -18.93
C ALA A 23 22.28 -49.52 -19.58
N THR A 24 22.71 -49.57 -20.84
CA THR A 24 23.09 -48.40 -21.63
C THR A 24 21.82 -47.72 -22.17
N ALA A 25 21.38 -46.65 -21.52
CA ALA A 25 20.34 -45.77 -22.08
C ALA A 25 21.01 -44.75 -23.00
N VAL A 26 20.79 -44.87 -24.31
CA VAL A 26 21.15 -43.84 -25.29
C VAL A 26 20.15 -42.69 -25.16
N ALA A 27 20.53 -41.65 -24.41
CA ALA A 27 19.79 -40.41 -24.37
C ALA A 27 20.10 -39.61 -25.65
N LEU A 28 19.10 -39.45 -26.52
CA LEU A 28 19.15 -38.48 -27.62
C LEU A 28 19.12 -37.07 -27.00
N ALA A 29 20.28 -36.45 -26.87
CA ALA A 29 20.40 -35.06 -26.46
C ALA A 29 19.90 -34.16 -27.60
N ILE A 30 18.71 -33.59 -27.45
CA ILE A 30 18.28 -32.44 -28.23
C ILE A 30 19.17 -31.26 -27.77
N PRO A 31 19.90 -30.56 -28.66
CA PRO A 31 20.67 -29.40 -28.25
C PRO A 31 19.69 -28.35 -27.70
N ALA A 32 19.87 -27.98 -26.43
CA ALA A 32 19.19 -26.82 -25.88
C ALA A 32 19.58 -25.61 -26.73
N GLU A 33 18.59 -24.92 -27.29
CA GLU A 33 18.85 -23.64 -27.94
C GLU A 33 19.56 -22.73 -26.94
N PRO A 34 20.55 -21.93 -27.38
CA PRO A 34 21.18 -20.96 -26.52
C PRO A 34 20.10 -19.98 -26.09
N HIS A 35 19.61 -20.15 -24.85
CA HIS A 35 18.89 -19.11 -24.15
C HIS A 35 19.84 -17.92 -24.07
N THR A 36 19.72 -17.00 -25.03
CA THR A 36 20.24 -15.65 -24.90
C THR A 36 19.66 -15.15 -23.59
N ALA A 37 20.50 -15.07 -22.56
CA ALA A 37 20.14 -14.40 -21.32
C ALA A 37 19.65 -13.01 -21.73
N VAL A 38 18.36 -12.77 -21.57
CA VAL A 38 17.79 -11.44 -21.73
C VAL A 38 18.58 -10.55 -20.77
N PRO A 39 19.27 -9.50 -21.24
CA PRO A 39 20.01 -8.63 -20.35
C PRO A 39 19.04 -8.12 -19.30
N ALA A 40 19.45 -8.18 -18.02
CA ALA A 40 18.67 -7.70 -16.91
C ALA A 40 18.30 -6.23 -17.16
N THR A 41 17.07 -6.00 -17.63
CA THR A 41 16.46 -4.68 -17.70
C THR A 41 16.57 -4.10 -16.29
N TRP A 42 17.32 -3.01 -16.14
CA TRP A 42 17.78 -2.52 -14.84
C TRP A 42 16.63 -2.41 -13.84
N ALA A 43 16.53 -3.40 -12.94
CA ALA A 43 15.63 -3.28 -11.80
C ALA A 43 16.08 -2.06 -10.99
N LEU A 44 15.12 -1.20 -10.61
CA LEU A 44 15.40 -0.03 -9.77
C LEU A 44 16.18 -0.44 -8.53
N ARG A 45 17.08 0.44 -8.08
CA ARG A 45 17.79 0.20 -6.82
C ARG A 45 16.80 0.20 -5.66
N GLN A 46 17.06 -0.64 -4.67
CA GLN A 46 16.17 -0.81 -3.51
C GLN A 46 15.86 0.52 -2.80
N GLN A 47 16.83 1.43 -2.70
CA GLN A 47 16.60 2.75 -2.12
C GLN A 47 15.62 3.57 -2.97
N THR A 48 15.75 3.57 -4.29
CA THR A 48 14.81 4.26 -5.20
C THR A 48 13.41 3.68 -5.10
N LEU A 49 13.28 2.35 -5.02
CA LEU A 49 11.99 1.70 -4.83
C LEU A 49 11.36 2.07 -3.48
N SER A 50 12.16 2.18 -2.42
CA SER A 50 11.73 2.66 -1.11
C SER A 50 11.26 4.12 -1.17
N ASP A 51 11.99 4.98 -1.88
CA ASP A 51 11.65 6.38 -2.07
C ASP A 51 10.34 6.54 -2.87
N LEU A 52 10.16 5.77 -3.94
CA LEU A 52 8.90 5.72 -4.71
C LEU A 52 7.74 5.21 -3.85
N THR A 53 7.97 4.21 -3.00
CA THR A 53 6.95 3.71 -2.06
C THR A 53 6.57 4.77 -1.04
N THR A 54 7.55 5.55 -0.56
CA THR A 54 7.31 6.65 0.36
C THR A 54 6.52 7.77 -0.31
N ALA A 55 6.88 8.13 -1.55
CA ALA A 55 6.13 9.08 -2.36
C ALA A 55 4.68 8.63 -2.54
N MET A 56 4.43 7.40 -2.99
CA MET A 56 3.06 6.89 -3.16
C MET A 56 2.21 6.95 -1.88
N LYS A 57 2.82 6.72 -0.70
CA LYS A 57 2.10 6.89 0.59
C LYS A 57 1.73 8.34 0.85
N GLY A 58 2.66 9.27 0.60
CA GLY A 58 2.43 10.70 0.73
C GLY A 58 1.33 11.19 -0.21
N GLU A 59 1.44 10.87 -1.50
CA GLU A 59 0.46 11.27 -2.52
C GLU A 59 -0.94 10.72 -2.25
N ALA A 60 -1.03 9.46 -1.84
CA ALA A 60 -2.31 8.87 -1.49
C ALA A 60 -2.94 9.57 -0.27
N PHE A 61 -2.13 9.83 0.76
CA PHE A 61 -2.58 10.51 1.96
C PHE A 61 -2.98 11.96 1.68
N ALA A 62 -2.26 12.66 0.80
CA ALA A 62 -2.59 14.01 0.33
C ALA A 62 -3.92 14.02 -0.43
N TYR A 63 -4.14 13.09 -1.37
CA TYR A 63 -5.42 12.90 -2.06
C TYR A 63 -6.59 12.73 -1.07
N ALA A 64 -6.44 11.81 -0.11
CA ALA A 64 -7.49 11.51 0.87
C ALA A 64 -7.76 12.71 1.79
N SER A 65 -6.70 13.34 2.29
CA SER A 65 -6.78 14.50 3.18
C SER A 65 -7.40 15.72 2.48
N TYR A 66 -6.95 16.06 1.28
CA TYR A 66 -7.44 17.20 0.51
C TYR A 66 -8.88 16.99 0.05
N SER A 67 -9.29 15.76 -0.23
CA SER A 67 -10.71 15.46 -0.47
C SER A 67 -11.59 15.82 0.74
N LEU A 68 -11.13 15.50 1.95
CA LEU A 68 -11.83 15.86 3.19
C LEU A 68 -11.76 17.36 3.50
N TYR A 69 -10.62 18.01 3.26
CA TYR A 69 -10.47 19.46 3.42
C TYR A 69 -11.36 20.23 2.45
N GLY A 70 -11.49 19.74 1.22
CA GLY A 70 -12.39 20.31 0.24
C GLY A 70 -13.85 20.22 0.66
N ALA A 71 -14.27 19.07 1.20
CA ALA A 71 -15.61 18.91 1.78
C ALA A 71 -15.84 19.85 2.98
N GLN A 72 -14.83 20.09 3.81
CA GLN A 72 -14.93 21.04 4.91
C GLN A 72 -15.05 22.49 4.42
N ALA A 73 -14.29 22.86 3.39
CA ALA A 73 -14.42 24.18 2.78
C ALA A 73 -15.82 24.43 2.22
N ASP A 74 -16.45 23.42 1.60
CA ASP A 74 -17.85 23.54 1.17
C ASP A 74 -18.80 23.74 2.37
N ARG A 75 -18.59 23.01 3.47
CA ARG A 75 -19.39 23.17 4.71
C ARG A 75 -19.24 24.56 5.34
N GLU A 76 -18.08 25.20 5.19
CA GLU A 76 -17.80 26.57 5.63
C GLU A 76 -18.17 27.63 4.57
N ALA A 77 -18.93 27.26 3.53
CA ALA A 77 -19.35 28.15 2.45
C ALA A 77 -18.19 28.78 1.65
N HIS A 78 -17.10 28.02 1.48
CA HIS A 78 -15.93 28.36 0.66
C HIS A 78 -15.76 27.43 -0.56
N PRO A 79 -16.75 27.36 -1.48
CA PRO A 79 -16.76 26.35 -2.55
C PRO A 79 -15.60 26.49 -3.55
N ALA A 80 -15.06 27.70 -3.73
CA ALA A 80 -13.87 27.91 -4.57
C ALA A 80 -12.62 27.24 -3.96
N ILE A 81 -12.47 27.30 -2.63
CA ILE A 81 -11.39 26.62 -1.90
C ILE A 81 -11.66 25.12 -1.88
N GLY A 82 -12.92 24.71 -1.72
CA GLY A 82 -13.34 23.32 -1.85
C GLY A 82 -12.93 22.71 -3.19
N LYS A 83 -13.18 23.45 -4.28
CA LYS A 83 -12.75 23.06 -5.63
C LYS A 83 -11.24 22.99 -5.76
N LEU A 84 -10.49 23.96 -5.21
CA LEU A 84 -9.03 23.95 -5.24
C LEU A 84 -8.47 22.67 -4.61
N PHE A 85 -8.86 22.37 -3.36
CA PHE A 85 -8.46 21.14 -2.69
C PHE A 85 -8.79 19.88 -3.49
N ARG A 86 -10.01 19.78 -4.02
CA ARG A 86 -10.41 18.62 -4.85
C ARG A 86 -9.58 18.50 -6.12
N THR A 87 -9.29 19.61 -6.81
CA THR A 87 -8.46 19.57 -8.02
C THR A 87 -7.04 19.14 -7.69
N THR A 88 -6.42 19.70 -6.65
CA THR A 88 -5.10 19.28 -6.18
C THR A 88 -5.08 17.81 -5.78
N ALA A 89 -6.06 17.35 -4.99
CA ALA A 89 -6.19 15.94 -4.65
C ALA A 89 -6.16 15.01 -5.88
N GLN A 90 -6.86 15.40 -6.96
CA GLN A 90 -6.87 14.62 -8.19
C GLN A 90 -5.52 14.62 -8.91
N THR A 91 -4.71 15.69 -8.79
CA THR A 91 -3.32 15.70 -9.27
C THR A 91 -2.49 14.67 -8.50
N GLU A 92 -2.56 14.67 -7.16
CA GLU A 92 -1.78 13.74 -6.32
C GLU A 92 -2.07 12.28 -6.71
N LEU A 93 -3.37 11.95 -6.89
CA LEU A 93 -3.77 10.59 -7.21
C LEU A 93 -3.47 10.21 -8.68
N ASN A 94 -3.91 11.02 -9.64
CA ASN A 94 -3.94 10.61 -11.05
C ASN A 94 -2.64 10.91 -11.80
N GLU A 95 -1.81 11.81 -11.26
CA GLU A 95 -0.51 12.16 -11.85
C GLU A 95 0.62 11.64 -10.97
N HIS A 96 0.80 12.19 -9.77
CA HIS A 96 1.98 11.90 -8.96
C HIS A 96 2.04 10.42 -8.54
N LEU A 97 0.99 9.92 -7.89
CA LEU A 97 0.92 8.53 -7.44
C LEU A 97 0.94 7.55 -8.62
N HIS A 98 0.17 7.80 -9.67
CA HIS A 98 0.13 6.95 -10.86
C HIS A 98 1.50 6.83 -11.55
N GLN A 99 2.25 7.93 -11.66
CA GLN A 99 3.60 7.90 -12.21
C GLN A 99 4.57 7.15 -11.30
N ALA A 100 4.53 7.39 -9.98
CA ALA A 100 5.35 6.62 -9.03
C ALA A 100 5.04 5.12 -9.07
N ALA A 101 3.76 4.74 -9.11
CA ALA A 101 3.30 3.36 -9.20
C ALA A 101 3.76 2.69 -10.49
N THR A 102 3.78 3.44 -11.60
CA THR A 102 4.31 2.98 -12.89
C THR A 102 5.81 2.70 -12.80
N LEU A 103 6.59 3.66 -12.26
CA LEU A 103 8.04 3.51 -12.09
C LEU A 103 8.39 2.37 -11.13
N ALA A 104 7.63 2.21 -10.05
CA ALA A 104 7.83 1.16 -9.06
C ALA A 104 7.38 -0.23 -9.56
N GLY A 105 6.70 -0.32 -10.71
CA GLY A 105 6.16 -1.57 -11.21
C GLY A 105 5.05 -2.15 -10.32
N MET A 106 4.27 -1.29 -9.66
CA MET A 106 3.25 -1.71 -8.69
C MET A 106 2.15 -2.58 -9.30
N VAL A 107 1.76 -2.32 -10.56
CA VAL A 107 0.66 -3.03 -11.23
C VAL A 107 1.19 -4.15 -12.11
N GLY A 108 0.82 -5.39 -11.80
CA GLY A 108 1.19 -6.59 -12.55
C GLY A 108 0.01 -7.26 -13.29
N THR A 109 0.03 -8.59 -13.33
CA THR A 109 -1.11 -9.41 -13.80
C THR A 109 -2.22 -9.44 -12.73
N ASN A 110 -3.45 -9.76 -13.11
CA ASN A 110 -4.56 -9.91 -12.15
C ASN A 110 -4.21 -10.87 -11.00
N ALA A 111 -3.55 -11.99 -11.31
CA ALA A 111 -3.12 -12.94 -10.28
C ALA A 111 -2.00 -12.39 -9.38
N ALA A 112 -1.06 -11.59 -9.93
CA ALA A 112 -0.03 -10.93 -9.13
C ALA A 112 -0.62 -9.86 -8.20
N ASN A 113 -1.51 -9.02 -8.73
CA ASN A 113 -2.20 -7.98 -7.97
C ASN A 113 -3.03 -8.58 -6.83
N LEU A 114 -3.76 -9.67 -7.09
CA LEU A 114 -4.51 -10.39 -6.05
C LEU A 114 -3.60 -10.98 -4.96
N ARG A 115 -2.44 -11.54 -5.32
CA ARG A 115 -1.46 -12.00 -4.32
C ARG A 115 -0.93 -10.87 -3.47
N GLN A 116 -0.64 -9.72 -4.07
CA GLN A 116 -0.20 -8.53 -3.34
C GLN A 116 -1.28 -8.01 -2.39
N ALA A 117 -2.54 -7.95 -2.85
CA ALA A 117 -3.68 -7.59 -2.02
C ALA A 117 -3.81 -8.57 -0.84
N ILE A 118 -3.89 -9.87 -1.10
CA ILE A 118 -3.98 -10.91 -0.05
C ILE A 118 -2.88 -10.76 1.01
N ASN A 119 -1.64 -10.47 0.60
CA ASN A 119 -0.53 -10.28 1.54
C ASN A 119 -0.72 -9.03 2.43
N GLY A 120 -1.12 -7.91 1.84
CA GLY A 120 -1.42 -6.67 2.57
C GLY A 120 -2.55 -6.88 3.58
N GLU A 121 -3.69 -7.33 3.08
CA GLU A 121 -4.90 -7.61 3.87
C GLU A 121 -4.64 -8.61 5.00
N THR A 122 -3.78 -9.62 4.76
CA THR A 122 -3.38 -10.57 5.79
C THR A 122 -2.57 -9.89 6.90
N TYR A 123 -1.59 -9.06 6.54
CA TYR A 123 -0.79 -8.34 7.51
C TYR A 123 -1.64 -7.35 8.32
N GLU A 124 -2.50 -6.60 7.66
CA GLU A 124 -3.39 -5.62 8.31
C GLU A 124 -4.36 -6.32 9.27
N HIS A 125 -5.02 -7.38 8.80
CA HIS A 125 -5.94 -8.21 9.60
C HIS A 125 -5.28 -8.91 10.80
N GLN A 126 -4.13 -9.55 10.60
CA GLN A 126 -3.54 -10.47 11.60
C GLN A 126 -2.56 -9.78 12.53
N VAL A 127 -1.92 -8.70 12.09
CA VAL A 127 -0.81 -8.08 12.79
C VAL A 127 -1.12 -6.62 13.12
N MET A 128 -1.27 -5.77 12.11
CA MET A 128 -1.28 -4.32 12.30
C MET A 128 -2.48 -3.88 13.13
N TYR A 129 -3.70 -4.11 12.65
CA TYR A 129 -4.90 -3.57 13.32
C TYR A 129 -5.20 -4.23 14.66
N ARG A 130 -4.88 -5.52 14.81
CA ARG A 130 -4.98 -6.18 16.12
C ARG A 130 -3.99 -5.58 17.13
N GLY A 131 -2.75 -5.35 16.70
CA GLY A 131 -1.74 -4.69 17.53
C GLY A 131 -2.13 -3.27 17.89
N PHE A 132 -2.67 -2.50 16.94
CA PHE A 132 -3.16 -1.15 17.18
C PHE A 132 -4.35 -1.13 18.14
N ALA A 133 -5.30 -2.05 17.98
CA ALA A 133 -6.43 -2.18 18.89
C ALA A 133 -5.98 -2.48 20.33
N ASP A 134 -5.09 -3.46 20.52
CA ASP A 134 -4.57 -3.81 21.84
C ASP A 134 -3.78 -2.67 22.47
N GLN A 135 -3.00 -1.94 21.67
CA GLN A 135 -2.26 -0.78 22.13
C GLN A 135 -3.21 0.37 22.55
N ALA A 136 -4.25 0.64 21.76
CA ALA A 136 -5.25 1.66 22.09
C ALA A 136 -6.05 1.29 23.36
N ARG A 137 -6.35 0.01 23.60
CA ARG A 137 -6.96 -0.46 24.87
C ARG A 137 -6.06 -0.16 26.06
N LYS A 138 -4.76 -0.45 25.95
CA LYS A 138 -3.77 -0.17 27.02
C LYS A 138 -3.60 1.32 27.28
N ASP A 139 -3.75 2.14 26.24
CA ASP A 139 -3.68 3.60 26.31
C ASP A 139 -4.98 4.24 26.84
N GLY A 140 -6.07 3.49 26.95
CA GLY A 140 -7.39 3.98 27.36
C GLY A 140 -8.19 4.67 26.25
N ASP A 141 -7.68 4.69 25.00
CA ASP A 141 -8.35 5.26 23.83
C ASP A 141 -9.32 4.23 23.22
N LEU A 142 -10.38 3.90 23.97
CA LEU A 142 -11.28 2.77 23.67
C LEU A 142 -12.05 2.90 22.35
N GLU A 143 -12.36 4.11 21.89
CA GLU A 143 -13.00 4.33 20.59
C GLU A 143 -12.07 3.93 19.44
N ALA A 144 -10.78 4.26 19.52
CA ALA A 144 -9.78 3.83 18.53
C ALA A 144 -9.57 2.31 18.59
N ALA A 145 -9.55 1.73 19.79
CA ALA A 145 -9.46 0.28 19.93
C ALA A 145 -10.63 -0.45 19.27
N LYS A 146 -11.84 0.09 19.40
CA LYS A 146 -13.04 -0.44 18.73
C LYS A 146 -12.90 -0.33 17.21
N LEU A 147 -12.59 0.86 16.71
CA LEU A 147 -12.41 1.10 15.27
C LEU A 147 -11.36 0.15 14.67
N PHE A 148 -10.17 0.06 15.25
CA PHE A 148 -9.14 -0.87 14.76
C PHE A 148 -9.56 -2.33 14.82
N THR A 149 -10.42 -2.73 15.75
CA THR A 149 -10.95 -4.10 15.80
C THR A 149 -11.94 -4.36 14.67
N GLU A 150 -12.77 -3.38 14.35
CA GLU A 150 -13.72 -3.43 13.23
C GLU A 150 -12.96 -3.49 11.90
N ILE A 151 -12.01 -2.57 11.66
CA ILE A 151 -11.16 -2.56 10.47
C ILE A 151 -10.42 -3.91 10.33
N ALA A 152 -9.83 -4.44 11.42
CA ALA A 152 -9.21 -5.76 11.36
C ALA A 152 -10.16 -6.83 10.82
N ALA A 153 -11.43 -6.85 11.26
CA ALA A 153 -12.40 -7.83 10.77
C ALA A 153 -12.70 -7.66 9.28
N ASP A 154 -12.68 -6.43 8.79
CA ASP A 154 -12.97 -6.04 7.40
C ASP A 154 -11.85 -6.49 6.47
N GLU A 155 -10.59 -6.25 6.83
CA GLU A 155 -9.43 -6.76 6.06
C GLU A 155 -9.39 -8.29 6.00
N GLY A 156 -9.91 -8.95 7.04
CA GLY A 156 -10.11 -10.40 7.03
C GLY A 156 -11.06 -10.83 5.91
N ARG A 157 -12.15 -10.09 5.69
CA ARG A 157 -13.13 -10.35 4.63
C ARG A 157 -12.60 -9.96 3.26
N HIS A 158 -11.88 -8.84 3.14
CA HIS A 158 -11.19 -8.44 1.91
C HIS A 158 -10.20 -9.52 1.45
N ARG A 159 -9.32 -9.97 2.34
CA ARG A 159 -8.38 -11.08 2.09
C ARG A 159 -9.08 -12.32 1.54
N ASP A 160 -10.15 -12.75 2.20
CA ASP A 160 -10.84 -13.99 1.83
C ASP A 160 -11.57 -13.84 0.49
N ALA A 161 -12.16 -12.68 0.21
CA ALA A 161 -12.72 -12.38 -1.10
C ALA A 161 -11.66 -12.40 -2.21
N TYR A 162 -10.47 -11.84 -1.96
CA TYR A 162 -9.35 -11.89 -2.91
C TYR A 162 -8.78 -13.30 -3.09
N ARG A 163 -8.78 -14.15 -2.06
CA ARG A 163 -8.41 -15.57 -2.21
C ARG A 163 -9.37 -16.29 -3.14
N THR A 164 -10.69 -16.10 -2.97
CA THR A 164 -11.68 -16.65 -3.89
C THR A 164 -11.47 -16.12 -5.31
N ALA A 165 -11.28 -14.82 -5.48
CA ALA A 165 -11.01 -14.23 -6.79
C ALA A 165 -9.72 -14.78 -7.42
N LEU A 166 -8.67 -15.02 -6.64
CA LEU A 166 -7.42 -15.62 -7.11
C LEU A 166 -7.64 -17.02 -7.66
N THR A 167 -8.40 -17.86 -6.96
CA THR A 167 -8.80 -19.19 -7.46
C THR A 167 -9.53 -19.08 -8.79
N VAL A 168 -10.47 -18.15 -8.93
CA VAL A 168 -11.23 -17.95 -10.18
C VAL A 168 -10.31 -17.53 -11.32
N VAL A 169 -9.45 -16.52 -11.13
CA VAL A 169 -8.59 -16.03 -12.23
C VAL A 169 -7.48 -17.00 -12.64
N THR A 170 -7.12 -17.95 -11.78
CA THR A 170 -6.06 -18.94 -12.05
C THR A 170 -6.61 -20.26 -12.59
N THR A 171 -7.84 -20.64 -12.24
CA THR A 171 -8.44 -21.93 -12.63
C THR A 171 -9.61 -21.82 -13.59
N GLY A 172 -10.20 -20.63 -13.72
CA GLY A 172 -11.46 -20.42 -14.45
C GLY A 172 -12.70 -20.98 -13.76
N ARG A 173 -12.59 -21.50 -12.52
CA ARG A 173 -13.70 -22.11 -11.78
C ARG A 173 -14.19 -21.24 -10.64
N GLY A 174 -15.50 -21.19 -10.46
CA GLY A 174 -16.16 -20.43 -9.40
C GLY A 174 -16.65 -19.05 -9.85
N THR A 175 -16.93 -18.18 -8.90
CA THR A 175 -17.43 -16.82 -9.16
C THR A 175 -16.66 -15.83 -8.31
N ILE A 176 -16.26 -14.71 -8.91
CA ILE A 176 -15.61 -13.62 -8.16
C ILE A 176 -16.65 -13.02 -7.21
N PRO A 177 -16.33 -12.86 -5.91
CA PRO A 177 -17.24 -12.28 -4.93
C PRO A 177 -17.79 -10.92 -5.36
N ALA A 178 -19.00 -10.59 -4.90
CA ALA A 178 -19.56 -9.27 -5.08
C ALA A 178 -18.69 -8.22 -4.37
N PRO A 179 -18.62 -6.99 -4.90
CA PRO A 179 -17.87 -5.92 -4.25
C PRO A 179 -18.45 -5.60 -2.87
N PRO A 180 -17.61 -5.34 -1.85
CA PRO A 180 -18.11 -4.79 -0.60
C PRO A 180 -18.68 -3.39 -0.86
N LYS A 181 -19.60 -2.97 0.02
CA LYS A 181 -20.17 -1.63 0.01
C LYS A 181 -19.61 -0.90 1.21
N ALA A 182 -18.89 0.19 0.97
CA ALA A 182 -18.40 1.05 2.04
C ALA A 182 -19.54 1.80 2.71
N ASP A 183 -19.57 1.75 4.03
CA ASP A 183 -20.37 2.63 4.84
C ASP A 183 -19.68 3.99 4.90
N THR A 184 -20.34 5.02 4.37
CA THR A 184 -19.71 6.35 4.26
C THR A 184 -19.67 7.02 5.62
N VAL A 185 -18.46 7.21 6.16
CA VAL A 185 -18.24 7.87 7.44
C VAL A 185 -18.08 9.37 7.25
N SER A 186 -18.84 10.16 8.01
CA SER A 186 -18.70 11.60 8.03
C SER A 186 -17.50 12.02 8.87
N VAL A 187 -16.63 12.87 8.31
CA VAL A 187 -15.46 13.44 9.02
C VAL A 187 -15.71 14.92 9.32
N PRO A 188 -16.23 15.26 10.52
CA PRO A 188 -16.43 16.65 10.91
C PRO A 188 -15.09 17.31 11.27
N ALA A 189 -15.01 18.64 11.13
CA ALA A 189 -13.90 19.38 11.70
C ALA A 189 -13.90 19.26 13.23
N GLY A 190 -12.74 18.93 13.82
CA GLY A 190 -12.70 18.62 15.25
C GLY A 190 -11.29 18.45 15.79
N LEU A 191 -11.14 18.50 17.11
CA LEU A 191 -9.88 18.12 17.77
C LEU A 191 -9.76 16.60 17.75
N PRO A 192 -8.54 16.05 17.87
CA PRO A 192 -8.36 14.60 18.03
C PRO A 192 -9.20 14.09 19.22
N LYS A 193 -9.89 12.98 19.02
CA LYS A 193 -10.68 12.29 20.05
C LYS A 193 -9.83 11.34 20.91
N VAL A 194 -8.63 11.02 20.44
CA VAL A 194 -7.64 10.20 21.16
C VAL A 194 -6.63 11.07 21.90
N ARG A 195 -6.10 10.55 23.01
CA ARG A 195 -5.18 11.31 23.87
C ARG A 195 -3.75 10.81 23.78
N ALA A 196 -3.54 9.50 23.77
CA ALA A 196 -2.22 8.92 23.88
C ALA A 196 -1.38 9.14 22.62
N ALA A 197 -0.11 9.48 22.80
CA ALA A 197 0.81 9.73 21.69
C ALA A 197 0.99 8.50 20.80
N ARG A 198 1.03 7.30 21.38
CA ARG A 198 1.13 6.03 20.63
C ARG A 198 -0.11 5.76 19.79
N THR A 199 -1.31 5.96 20.35
CA THR A 199 -2.55 5.81 19.59
C THR A 199 -2.66 6.83 18.46
N LYS A 200 -2.23 8.07 18.67
CA LYS A 200 -2.14 9.09 17.60
C LYS A 200 -1.19 8.67 16.48
N ALA A 201 -0.02 8.13 16.82
CA ALA A 201 0.94 7.63 15.84
C ALA A 201 0.41 6.41 15.07
N ASN A 202 -0.35 5.53 15.74
CA ASN A 202 -0.99 4.39 15.07
C ASN A 202 -2.07 4.85 14.09
N LEU A 203 -2.92 5.82 14.46
CA LEU A 203 -3.90 6.41 13.54
C LEU A 203 -3.22 7.05 12.33
N ASP A 204 -2.13 7.79 12.54
CA ASP A 204 -1.36 8.37 11.44
C ASP A 204 -0.81 7.29 10.50
N THR A 205 -0.21 6.24 11.06
CA THR A 205 0.31 5.10 10.30
C THR A 205 -0.80 4.40 9.51
N ALA A 206 -1.94 4.16 10.15
CA ALA A 206 -3.07 3.47 9.54
C ALA A 206 -3.67 4.28 8.40
N MET A 207 -3.88 5.59 8.58
CA MET A 207 -4.41 6.47 7.52
C MET A 207 -3.51 6.49 6.27
N HIS A 208 -2.18 6.45 6.41
CA HIS A 208 -1.29 6.34 5.25
C HIS A 208 -1.40 4.96 4.57
N GLY A 209 -1.64 3.90 5.35
CA GLY A 209 -1.93 2.56 4.85
C GLY A 209 -3.22 2.52 4.04
N GLU A 210 -4.32 2.98 4.63
CA GLU A 210 -5.65 3.01 4.02
C GLU A 210 -5.70 3.86 2.75
N ALA A 211 -5.08 5.03 2.78
CA ALA A 211 -4.99 5.87 1.60
C ALA A 211 -4.23 5.18 0.46
N LEU A 212 -3.09 4.55 0.76
CA LEU A 212 -2.33 3.81 -0.25
C LEU A 212 -3.09 2.57 -0.73
N ALA A 213 -3.77 1.85 0.16
CA ALA A 213 -4.60 0.69 -0.19
C ALA A 213 -5.71 1.09 -1.16
N HIS A 214 -6.43 2.19 -0.89
CA HIS A 214 -7.39 2.79 -1.81
C HIS A 214 -6.79 3.01 -3.20
N ALA A 215 -5.70 3.78 -3.29
CA ALA A 215 -5.09 4.13 -4.58
C ALA A 215 -4.59 2.91 -5.35
N LYS A 216 -3.95 1.97 -4.64
CA LYS A 216 -3.47 0.68 -5.17
C LYS A 216 -4.62 -0.15 -5.73
N TYR A 217 -5.76 -0.23 -5.04
CA TYR A 217 -6.92 -0.99 -5.53
C TYR A 217 -7.62 -0.33 -6.70
N MET A 218 -7.65 1.01 -6.78
CA MET A 218 -8.10 1.70 -7.99
C MET A 218 -7.24 1.35 -9.21
N LEU A 219 -5.92 1.30 -9.05
CA LEU A 219 -4.99 0.85 -10.09
C LEU A 219 -5.21 -0.62 -10.49
N PHE A 220 -5.43 -1.50 -9.52
CA PHE A 220 -5.72 -2.91 -9.81
C PHE A 220 -7.07 -3.10 -10.51
N ALA A 221 -8.09 -2.32 -10.12
CA ALA A 221 -9.36 -2.30 -10.79
C ALA A 221 -9.22 -1.85 -12.25
N ALA A 222 -8.45 -0.79 -12.51
CA ALA A 222 -8.14 -0.35 -13.88
C ALA A 222 -7.48 -1.47 -14.71
N ARG A 223 -6.50 -2.18 -14.13
CA ARG A 223 -5.86 -3.33 -14.79
C ARG A 223 -6.84 -4.47 -15.07
N ALA A 224 -7.72 -4.77 -14.13
CA ALA A 224 -8.75 -5.79 -14.30
C ALA A 224 -9.73 -5.42 -15.44
N ARG A 225 -10.13 -4.15 -15.56
CA ARG A 225 -10.96 -3.67 -16.69
C ARG A 225 -10.24 -3.84 -18.02
N GLN A 226 -8.98 -3.40 -18.11
CA GLN A 226 -8.16 -3.48 -19.33
C GLN A 226 -7.95 -4.91 -19.80
N THR A 227 -7.97 -5.88 -18.88
CA THR A 227 -7.78 -7.31 -19.17
C THR A 227 -9.10 -8.08 -19.28
N GLY A 228 -10.23 -7.39 -19.40
CA GLY A 228 -11.53 -8.02 -19.65
C GLY A 228 -12.13 -8.73 -18.43
N ASN A 229 -11.75 -8.34 -17.21
CA ASN A 229 -12.26 -8.94 -15.97
C ASN A 229 -13.09 -7.93 -15.15
N PRO A 230 -14.31 -7.58 -15.61
CA PRO A 230 -15.13 -6.54 -14.98
C PRO A 230 -15.64 -6.92 -13.58
N ALA A 231 -15.78 -8.21 -13.28
CA ALA A 231 -16.14 -8.66 -11.93
C ALA A 231 -15.01 -8.41 -10.92
N LEU A 232 -13.76 -8.72 -11.31
CA LEU A 232 -12.59 -8.42 -10.49
C LEU A 232 -12.40 -6.91 -10.33
N ALA A 233 -12.61 -6.14 -11.40
CA ALA A 233 -12.54 -4.70 -11.33
C ALA A 233 -13.50 -4.13 -10.27
N ARG A 234 -14.77 -4.56 -10.30
CA ARG A 234 -15.76 -4.14 -9.30
C ARG A 234 -15.33 -4.52 -7.90
N LEU A 235 -14.82 -5.74 -7.68
CA LEU A 235 -14.33 -6.17 -6.37
C LEU A 235 -13.27 -5.21 -5.82
N PHE A 236 -12.24 -4.91 -6.62
CA PHE A 236 -11.22 -3.93 -6.23
C PHE A 236 -11.79 -2.53 -6.02
N ASP A 237 -12.71 -2.05 -6.87
CA ASP A 237 -13.36 -0.74 -6.67
C ASP A 237 -14.15 -0.68 -5.35
N GLY A 238 -14.85 -1.75 -5.03
CA GLY A 238 -15.62 -1.88 -3.80
C GLY A 238 -14.72 -1.78 -2.57
N THR A 239 -13.65 -2.59 -2.56
CA THR A 239 -12.67 -2.57 -1.46
C THR A 239 -11.96 -1.22 -1.38
N ALA A 240 -11.51 -0.64 -2.50
CA ALA A 240 -10.96 0.73 -2.52
C ALA A 240 -11.94 1.74 -1.90
N GLY A 241 -13.23 1.56 -2.15
CA GLY A 241 -14.27 2.37 -1.55
C GLY A 241 -14.33 2.25 -0.03
N VAL A 242 -14.14 1.05 0.53
CA VAL A 242 -14.10 0.78 1.97
C VAL A 242 -12.90 1.48 2.60
N GLU A 243 -11.69 1.26 2.05
CA GLU A 243 -10.45 1.83 2.61
C GLU A 243 -10.54 3.35 2.76
N LEU A 244 -11.09 4.04 1.74
CA LEU A 244 -11.17 5.50 1.77
C LEU A 244 -12.37 6.03 2.57
N ARG A 245 -13.57 5.48 2.33
CA ARG A 245 -14.82 6.10 2.81
C ARG A 245 -15.25 5.59 4.18
N GLU A 246 -14.64 4.50 4.65
CA GLU A 246 -14.94 3.87 5.92
C GLU A 246 -13.71 3.86 6.83
N HIS A 247 -12.65 3.14 6.46
CA HIS A 247 -11.45 3.00 7.30
C HIS A 247 -10.72 4.33 7.50
N PHE A 248 -10.16 4.92 6.43
CA PHE A 248 -9.47 6.21 6.47
C PHE A 248 -10.35 7.30 7.07
N ALA A 249 -11.64 7.34 6.70
CA ALA A 249 -12.57 8.35 7.19
C ALA A 249 -12.83 8.21 8.70
N GLY A 250 -13.01 6.99 9.22
CA GLY A 250 -13.13 6.72 10.65
C GLY A 250 -11.89 7.13 11.41
N GLU A 251 -10.72 6.79 10.88
CA GLU A 251 -9.43 7.14 11.49
C GLU A 251 -9.18 8.64 11.50
N ALA A 252 -9.46 9.31 10.38
CA ALA A 252 -9.38 10.77 10.23
C ALA A 252 -10.29 11.49 11.23
N ALA A 253 -11.49 10.94 11.49
CA ALA A 253 -12.42 11.50 12.47
C ALA A 253 -11.90 11.36 13.92
N LEU A 254 -11.25 10.26 14.26
CA LEU A 254 -10.61 10.08 15.58
C LEU A 254 -9.33 10.90 15.73
N ALA A 255 -8.55 11.02 14.66
CA ALA A 255 -7.31 11.77 14.61
C ALA A 255 -7.53 13.29 14.62
N GLY A 256 -8.75 13.75 14.33
CA GLY A 256 -9.03 15.19 14.18
C GLY A 256 -8.31 15.78 12.97
N LEU A 257 -8.18 14.99 11.90
CA LEU A 257 -7.44 15.37 10.68
C LEU A 257 -8.02 16.65 10.06
N VAL A 258 -9.36 16.75 10.02
CA VAL A 258 -10.06 17.91 9.49
C VAL A 258 -10.20 18.97 10.58
N ARG A 259 -9.75 20.20 10.27
CA ARG A 259 -9.88 21.41 11.10
C ARG A 259 -10.68 22.46 10.34
N THR A 260 -10.58 23.74 10.74
CA THR A 260 -11.16 24.85 9.96
C THR A 260 -10.52 24.92 8.57
N THR A 261 -11.20 25.48 7.57
CA THR A 261 -10.62 25.67 6.21
C THR A 261 -9.30 26.42 6.27
N LYS A 262 -9.20 27.42 7.14
CA LYS A 262 -7.98 28.20 7.38
C LYS A 262 -6.83 27.34 7.91
N ASP A 263 -7.09 26.47 8.87
CA ASP A 263 -6.07 25.58 9.43
C ASP A 263 -5.68 24.48 8.45
N ASN A 264 -6.64 23.92 7.70
CA ASN A 264 -6.39 22.93 6.66
C ASN A 264 -5.49 23.50 5.56
N LEU A 265 -5.73 24.73 5.11
CA LEU A 265 -4.85 25.42 4.14
C LEU A 265 -3.44 25.62 4.69
N ARG A 266 -3.29 26.05 5.94
CA ARG A 266 -1.97 26.19 6.58
C ARG A 266 -1.21 24.87 6.62
N LYS A 267 -1.92 23.79 6.96
CA LYS A 267 -1.36 22.43 7.00
C LYS A 267 -0.91 22.00 5.60
N ALA A 268 -1.77 22.16 4.59
CA ALA A 268 -1.45 21.85 3.19
C ALA A 268 -0.23 22.65 2.72
N ILE A 269 -0.23 23.99 2.85
CA ILE A 269 0.92 24.84 2.49
C ILE A 269 2.23 24.37 3.12
N SER A 270 2.20 23.97 4.40
CA SER A 270 3.40 23.47 5.07
C SER A 270 3.87 22.12 4.53
N GLY A 271 2.95 21.21 4.21
CA GLY A 271 3.25 19.91 3.61
C GLY A 271 3.87 20.07 2.22
N GLU A 272 3.14 20.75 1.34
CA GLU A 272 3.53 21.02 -0.04
C GLU A 272 4.91 21.69 -0.14
N ARG A 273 5.17 22.70 0.71
CA ARG A 273 6.49 23.36 0.74
C ARG A 273 7.59 22.41 1.17
N ASN A 274 7.35 21.56 2.16
CA ASN A 274 8.33 20.59 2.61
C ASN A 274 8.61 19.54 1.53
N GLU A 275 7.59 19.09 0.82
CA GLU A 275 7.74 18.14 -0.29
C GLU A 275 8.53 18.75 -1.46
N ALA A 276 8.17 19.98 -1.85
CA ALA A 276 8.83 20.75 -2.89
C ALA A 276 10.32 21.04 -2.60
N THR A 277 10.68 21.27 -1.33
CA THR A 277 12.02 21.78 -0.98
C THR A 277 12.94 20.74 -0.36
N ASN A 278 12.39 19.72 0.30
CA ASN A 278 13.18 18.75 1.06
C ASN A 278 12.98 17.33 0.55
N VAL A 279 11.72 16.84 0.54
CA VAL A 279 11.44 15.41 0.31
C VAL A 279 11.82 15.02 -1.11
N TYR A 280 11.18 15.63 -2.10
CA TYR A 280 11.36 15.24 -3.49
C TYR A 280 12.74 15.61 -4.06
N PRO A 281 13.33 16.78 -3.76
CA PRO A 281 14.73 17.03 -4.12
C PRO A 281 15.71 16.02 -3.52
N GLY A 282 15.48 15.57 -2.29
CA GLY A 282 16.28 14.54 -1.64
C GLY A 282 16.16 13.18 -2.36
N PHE A 283 14.94 12.79 -2.73
CA PHE A 283 14.68 11.55 -3.46
C PHE A 283 15.31 11.60 -4.86
N ALA A 284 15.16 12.73 -5.56
CA ALA A 284 15.77 12.96 -6.87
C ALA A 284 17.29 12.82 -6.84
N THR A 285 17.92 13.39 -5.81
CA THR A 285 19.39 13.31 -5.61
C THR A 285 19.83 11.86 -5.41
N ARG A 286 19.13 11.10 -4.55
CA ARG A 286 19.47 9.69 -4.31
C ARG A 286 19.28 8.81 -5.54
N ALA A 287 18.16 8.97 -6.25
CA ALA A 287 17.89 8.23 -7.47
C ALA A 287 18.92 8.55 -8.58
N ALA A 288 19.29 9.83 -8.74
CA ALA A 288 20.32 10.24 -9.71
C ALA A 288 21.69 9.65 -9.40
N ALA A 289 22.09 9.63 -8.12
CA ALA A 289 23.38 9.11 -7.66
C ALA A 289 23.58 7.62 -8.01
N VAL A 290 22.49 6.86 -8.16
CA VAL A 290 22.54 5.42 -8.47
C VAL A 290 22.14 5.08 -9.91
N GLY A 291 21.93 6.10 -10.74
CA GLY A 291 21.61 5.94 -12.17
C GLY A 291 20.14 5.74 -12.51
N ASP A 292 19.23 5.82 -11.53
CA ASP A 292 17.78 5.67 -11.73
C ASP A 292 17.16 6.98 -12.27
N THR A 293 17.60 7.38 -13.47
CA THR A 293 17.37 8.70 -14.05
C THR A 293 15.88 9.04 -14.27
N ALA A 294 15.04 8.06 -14.60
CA ALA A 294 13.59 8.25 -14.76
C ALA A 294 12.92 8.62 -13.44
N ALA A 295 13.25 7.90 -12.35
CA ALA A 295 12.76 8.21 -11.01
C ALA A 295 13.27 9.58 -10.54
N ALA A 296 14.55 9.89 -10.79
CA ALA A 296 15.11 11.18 -10.46
C ALA A 296 14.41 12.34 -11.19
N ARG A 297 14.01 12.15 -12.45
CA ARG A 297 13.22 13.13 -13.20
C ARG A 297 11.82 13.28 -12.61
N TYR A 298 11.12 12.17 -12.37
CA TYR A 298 9.80 12.16 -11.73
C TYR A 298 9.81 12.97 -10.43
N PHE A 299 10.75 12.70 -9.51
CA PHE A 299 10.82 13.43 -8.25
C PHE A 299 11.09 14.95 -8.44
N ARG A 300 11.88 15.37 -9.45
CA ARG A 300 12.07 16.80 -9.73
C ARG A 300 10.81 17.46 -10.28
N ASP A 301 10.09 16.77 -11.16
CA ASP A 301 8.86 17.27 -11.76
C ASP A 301 7.79 17.42 -10.66
N THR A 302 7.60 16.40 -9.81
CA THR A 302 6.69 16.44 -8.66
C THR A 302 7.05 17.56 -7.69
N ALA A 303 8.34 17.76 -7.36
CA ALA A 303 8.76 18.88 -6.51
C ALA A 303 8.33 20.26 -7.06
N ALA A 304 8.35 20.42 -8.39
CA ALA A 304 7.92 21.66 -9.04
C ALA A 304 6.39 21.83 -9.01
N ASP A 305 5.64 20.74 -9.05
CA ASP A 305 4.18 20.76 -8.93
C ASP A 305 3.72 21.05 -7.49
N GLU A 306 4.37 20.48 -6.48
CA GLU A 306 4.08 20.81 -5.07
C GLU A 306 4.36 22.28 -4.75
N ALA A 307 5.38 22.87 -5.38
CA ALA A 307 5.64 24.30 -5.26
C ALA A 307 4.46 25.15 -5.80
N LYS A 308 3.79 24.69 -6.87
CA LYS A 308 2.58 25.34 -7.42
C LYS A 308 1.38 25.11 -6.51
N HIS A 309 1.19 23.90 -5.97
CA HIS A 309 0.14 23.60 -4.98
C HIS A 309 0.27 24.51 -3.75
N ALA A 310 1.46 24.59 -3.16
CA ALA A 310 1.75 25.50 -2.05
C ALA A 310 1.41 26.96 -2.35
N ALA A 311 1.76 27.44 -3.54
CA ALA A 311 1.47 28.81 -3.96
C ALA A 311 -0.04 29.06 -4.13
N ALA A 312 -0.77 28.12 -4.74
CA ALA A 312 -2.21 28.20 -4.92
C ALA A 312 -2.96 28.18 -3.57
N PHE A 313 -2.58 27.29 -2.65
CA PHE A 313 -3.15 27.28 -1.30
C PHE A 313 -2.82 28.54 -0.52
N GLN A 314 -1.60 29.09 -0.67
CA GLN A 314 -1.24 30.37 -0.05
C GLN A 314 -2.10 31.52 -0.57
N GLN A 315 -2.37 31.56 -1.87
CA GLN A 315 -3.26 32.55 -2.46
C GLN A 315 -4.69 32.41 -1.91
N ALA A 316 -5.22 31.19 -1.83
CA ALA A 316 -6.52 30.91 -1.23
C ALA A 316 -6.59 31.34 0.24
N LEU A 317 -5.54 31.06 1.03
CA LEU A 317 -5.44 31.46 2.43
C LEU A 317 -5.46 32.98 2.60
N ASN A 318 -4.81 33.72 1.70
CA ASN A 318 -4.80 35.19 1.73
C ASN A 318 -6.18 35.80 1.43
N GLN A 319 -7.06 35.06 0.76
CA GLN A 319 -8.43 35.49 0.42
C GLN A 319 -9.45 35.17 1.51
N LEU A 320 -9.13 34.26 2.44
CA LEU A 320 -9.90 34.01 3.66
C LEU A 320 -9.67 35.14 4.67
N ARG A 321 -10.51 36.16 4.61
CA ARG A 321 -10.57 37.22 5.62
C ARG A 321 -11.29 36.74 6.87
#